data_AF-K1ZG79-F1
#
_entry.id   AF-K1ZG79-F1
#
_cell.length_a   1.000
_cell.length_b   1.000
_cell.length_c   1.000
_cell.angle_alpha   90.00
_cell.angle_beta   90.00
_cell.angle_gamma   90.00
#
_symmetry.space_group_name_H-M   'P 1'
#
loop_
_entity.id
_entity.type
_entity.pdbx_description
1 polymer ?
#
loop_
_entity_poly.entity_id
_entity_poly.type
_entity_poly.pdbx_seq_one_letter_code
_entity_poly.pdbx_strand_id
1 'polypeptide(L)'
;MHILKVIADPLGKIRWIDAVILLLGAVMINEFYVALAMGSFDPAIFSQHTIDYATHNNAPNEWNQGLIWLAKHSVHFVPLLCYFSAISTVLLMLLIVRGLVALGVSIFFFILWVTQWAYPGAWIFEFLFPALFGLCAALSTLPELIHPDNWMQRLLGPRFFGKLKFRYRFLIVIISSLALWYVINLSLKPHYLTVAWHSALTFGILFLLLACFDYIRPKEHIKNYKKIGLFYRLEIFPWLDLMTIIVGAMLIIQVYSDIAVHWFTVKGYSHLISTYIEGTNAPEWMKYILEWTRQHAATMMPIQFAFESIAAILFVTFVLRFPFVLLIAIFFTILMYTEFGVPARWPAHPNDPHTWTWELMFVTCVTYFIGLNQFAAFMQAKTWKARLLGNRFFGDLAFRWRVVIAMIGGLSLGLAGIATHVFGAEYRMISLAAGITFFLLLLILAVIDYSRP
;
A
#
# COMPACT_ATOMS: atom_id res chain seq x y z
N MET A 1 -22.45 -18.30 -15.13
CA MET A 1 -22.43 -16.82 -15.24
C MET A 1 -23.42 -16.12 -14.28
N HIS A 2 -24.63 -16.65 -14.05
CA HIS A 2 -25.62 -16.01 -13.15
C HIS A 2 -25.13 -15.88 -11.70
N ILE A 3 -24.60 -16.96 -11.10
CA ILE A 3 -24.05 -16.96 -9.72
C ILE A 3 -22.95 -15.90 -9.54
N LEU A 4 -22.02 -15.79 -10.50
CA LEU A 4 -20.94 -14.80 -10.46
C LEU A 4 -21.45 -13.36 -10.52
N LYS A 5 -22.57 -13.08 -11.21
CA LYS A 5 -23.20 -11.75 -11.21
C LYS A 5 -23.83 -11.42 -9.85
N VAL A 6 -24.48 -12.41 -9.22
CA VAL A 6 -25.04 -12.26 -7.86
C VAL A 6 -23.96 -11.90 -6.84
N ILE A 7 -22.75 -12.46 -6.98
CA ILE A 7 -21.59 -12.13 -6.14
C ILE A 7 -20.99 -10.75 -6.50
N ALA A 8 -20.93 -10.41 -7.79
CA ALA A 8 -20.34 -9.16 -8.28
C ALA A 8 -21.13 -7.89 -7.92
N ASP A 9 -22.46 -7.97 -7.95
CA ASP A 9 -23.34 -6.82 -7.71
C ASP A 9 -23.13 -6.12 -6.34
N PRO A 10 -22.99 -6.83 -5.20
CA PRO A 10 -22.68 -6.16 -3.94
C PRO A 10 -21.25 -5.59 -3.92
N LEU A 11 -20.27 -6.24 -4.57
CA LEU A 11 -18.88 -5.78 -4.61
C LEU A 11 -18.74 -4.43 -5.33
N GLY A 12 -19.52 -4.21 -6.40
CA GLY A 12 -19.54 -2.94 -7.13
C GLY A 12 -20.20 -1.77 -6.36
N LYS A 13 -20.85 -2.06 -5.22
CA LYS A 13 -21.46 -1.04 -4.35
C LYS A 13 -20.59 -0.69 -3.15
N ILE A 14 -19.53 -1.45 -2.91
CA ILE A 14 -18.57 -1.17 -1.83
C ILE A 14 -17.71 0.01 -2.26
N ARG A 15 -17.57 0.97 -1.35
CA ARG A 15 -16.61 2.06 -1.52
C ARG A 15 -15.23 1.59 -1.08
N TRP A 16 -14.50 0.94 -1.98
CA TRP A 16 -13.19 0.34 -1.69
C TRP A 16 -12.15 1.33 -1.15
N ILE A 17 -12.28 2.62 -1.48
CA ILE A 17 -11.49 3.69 -0.85
C ILE A 17 -11.62 3.68 0.68
N ASP A 18 -12.83 3.50 1.21
CA ASP A 18 -13.03 3.49 2.67
C ASP A 18 -12.38 2.22 3.29
N ALA A 19 -12.28 1.13 2.54
CA ALA A 19 -11.55 -0.07 2.96
C ALA A 19 -10.03 0.18 2.98
N VAL A 20 -9.48 0.97 2.04
CA VAL A 20 -8.08 1.43 2.09
C VAL A 20 -7.82 2.30 3.32
N ILE A 21 -8.74 3.21 3.67
CA ILE A 21 -8.62 4.04 4.88
C ILE A 21 -8.65 3.19 6.14
N LEU A 22 -9.56 2.21 6.21
CA LEU A 22 -9.62 1.26 7.32
C LEU A 22 -8.33 0.44 7.44
N LEU A 23 -7.77 0.02 6.30
CA LEU A 23 -6.50 -0.70 6.26
C LEU A 23 -5.33 0.17 6.74
N LEU A 24 -5.28 1.46 6.36
CA LEU A 24 -4.32 2.42 6.93
C LEU A 24 -4.47 2.54 8.45
N GLY A 25 -5.71 2.50 8.96
CA GLY A 25 -5.97 2.42 10.39
C GLY A 25 -5.37 1.16 11.03
N ALA A 26 -5.49 0.00 10.37
CA ALA A 26 -4.88 -1.25 10.83
C ALA A 26 -3.34 -1.21 10.85
N VAL A 27 -2.73 -0.60 9.84
CA VAL A 27 -1.27 -0.33 9.81
C VAL A 27 -0.90 0.52 11.03
N MET A 28 -1.58 1.66 11.22
CA MET A 28 -1.29 2.57 12.35
C MET A 28 -1.47 1.92 13.72
N ILE A 29 -2.46 1.03 13.90
CA ILE A 29 -2.60 0.23 15.13
C ILE A 29 -1.33 -0.57 15.39
N ASN A 30 -0.87 -1.31 14.37
CA ASN A 30 0.27 -2.19 14.55
C ASN A 30 1.56 -1.40 14.78
N GLU A 31 1.82 -0.37 13.97
CA GLU A 31 2.96 0.52 14.13
C GLU A 31 2.98 1.18 15.51
N PHE A 32 1.82 1.57 16.05
CA PHE A 32 1.72 2.11 17.40
C PHE A 32 2.19 1.10 18.46
N TYR A 33 1.75 -0.16 18.39
CA TYR A 33 2.14 -1.18 19.36
C TYR A 33 3.58 -1.67 19.16
N VAL A 34 4.08 -1.72 17.92
CA VAL A 34 5.50 -1.97 17.63
C VAL A 34 6.36 -0.87 18.24
N ALA A 35 6.04 0.40 17.96
CA ALA A 35 6.74 1.55 18.52
C ALA A 35 6.71 1.55 20.06
N LEU A 36 5.57 1.21 20.66
CA LEU A 36 5.45 1.07 22.11
C LEU A 36 6.35 -0.05 22.66
N ALA A 37 6.35 -1.22 22.02
CA ALA A 37 7.16 -2.37 22.45
C ALA A 37 8.67 -2.14 22.28
N MET A 38 9.06 -1.33 21.29
CA MET A 38 10.45 -0.91 21.06
C MET A 38 10.87 0.27 21.93
N GLY A 39 9.98 0.81 22.78
CA GLY A 39 10.28 1.98 23.60
C GLY A 39 10.45 3.27 22.79
N SER A 40 9.95 3.33 21.55
CA SER A 40 10.08 4.53 20.69
C SER A 40 9.28 5.74 21.20
N PHE A 41 8.42 5.54 22.20
CA PHE A 41 7.77 6.63 22.95
C PHE A 41 8.54 7.06 24.21
N ASP A 42 9.75 6.57 24.42
CA ASP A 42 10.71 7.13 25.38
C ASP A 42 11.56 8.22 24.70
N PRO A 43 11.66 9.43 25.28
CA PRO A 43 12.42 10.53 24.69
C PRO A 43 13.90 10.24 24.42
N ALA A 44 14.56 9.42 25.24
CA ALA A 44 15.98 9.09 25.07
C ALA A 44 16.16 8.10 23.92
N ILE A 45 15.34 7.04 23.88
CA ILE A 45 15.36 6.05 22.80
C ILE A 45 15.00 6.71 21.46
N PHE A 46 13.94 7.52 21.43
CA PHE A 46 13.55 8.27 20.23
C PHE A 46 14.67 9.19 19.73
N SER A 47 15.33 9.91 20.65
CA SER A 47 16.45 10.79 20.32
C SER A 47 17.60 10.00 19.69
N GLN A 48 17.95 8.86 20.28
CA GLN A 48 19.00 7.97 19.77
C GLN A 48 18.68 7.47 18.36
N HIS A 49 17.48 6.93 18.12
CA HIS A 49 17.07 6.47 16.80
C HIS A 49 17.04 7.60 15.77
N THR A 50 16.54 8.78 16.16
CA THR A 50 16.45 9.93 15.26
C THR A 50 17.83 10.45 14.85
N ILE A 51 18.80 10.47 15.79
CA ILE A 51 20.19 10.80 15.50
C ILE A 51 20.79 9.75 14.57
N ASP A 52 20.55 8.46 14.83
CA ASP A 52 21.04 7.36 13.99
C ASP A 52 20.56 7.48 12.54
N TYR A 53 19.28 7.77 12.32
CA TYR A 53 18.75 8.06 10.99
C TYR A 53 19.44 9.25 10.34
N ALA A 54 19.60 10.36 11.07
CA ALA A 54 20.23 11.57 10.55
C ALA A 54 21.71 11.38 10.18
N THR A 55 22.39 10.40 10.78
CA THR A 55 23.81 10.09 10.49
C THR A 55 24.00 9.05 9.38
N HIS A 56 23.02 8.18 9.15
CA HIS A 56 23.16 7.04 8.25
C HIS A 56 22.27 7.07 7.01
N ASN A 57 21.33 8.02 6.92
CA ASN A 57 20.54 8.23 5.70
C ASN A 57 21.28 9.11 4.68
N ASN A 58 20.77 9.17 3.46
CA ASN A 58 21.22 10.08 2.39
C ASN A 58 20.26 11.25 2.18
N ALA A 59 19.47 11.63 3.19
CA ALA A 59 18.57 12.78 3.07
C ALA A 59 19.38 14.11 2.97
N PRO A 60 18.79 15.19 2.42
CA PRO A 60 19.45 16.49 2.35
C PRO A 60 19.93 16.96 3.73
N ASN A 61 21.05 17.70 3.76
CA ASN A 61 21.65 18.16 5.02
C ASN A 61 20.66 18.97 5.87
N GLU A 62 19.81 19.77 5.24
CA GLU A 62 18.78 20.56 5.91
C GLU A 62 17.75 19.65 6.61
N TRP A 63 17.40 18.52 5.99
CA TRP A 63 16.52 17.51 6.59
C TRP A 63 17.18 16.87 7.81
N ASN A 64 18.44 16.47 7.69
CA ASN A 64 19.20 15.85 8.78
C ASN A 64 19.44 16.80 9.95
N GLN A 65 19.68 18.09 9.68
CA GLN A 65 19.70 19.12 10.74
C GLN A 65 18.34 19.24 11.44
N GLY A 66 17.24 19.16 10.69
CA GLY A 66 15.89 19.09 11.24
C GLY A 66 15.66 17.88 12.15
N LEU A 67 16.14 16.69 11.75
CA LEU A 67 16.08 15.47 12.57
C LEU A 67 16.89 15.60 13.86
N ILE A 68 18.12 16.13 13.77
CA ILE A 68 18.97 16.38 14.96
C ILE A 68 18.28 17.39 15.90
N TRP A 69 17.64 18.42 15.35
CA TRP A 69 16.86 19.36 16.15
C TRP A 69 15.66 18.67 16.82
N LEU A 70 14.92 17.82 16.09
CA LEU A 70 13.82 17.03 16.63
C LEU A 70 14.28 16.12 17.78
N ALA A 71 15.42 15.45 17.60
CA ALA A 71 16.03 14.57 18.60
C ALA A 71 16.40 15.32 19.89
N LYS A 72 16.92 16.55 19.79
CA LYS A 72 17.24 17.40 20.95
C LYS A 72 16.00 17.84 21.74
N HIS A 73 14.85 17.91 21.06
CA HIS A 73 13.57 18.33 21.66
C HIS A 73 12.60 17.15 21.82
N SER A 74 13.12 15.91 21.87
CA SER A 74 12.31 14.69 21.90
C SER A 74 11.27 14.68 23.02
N VAL A 75 11.58 15.27 24.17
CA VAL A 75 10.65 15.39 25.31
C VAL A 75 9.33 16.09 24.94
N HIS A 76 9.35 17.01 23.98
CA HIS A 76 8.16 17.70 23.50
C HIS A 76 7.47 16.97 22.35
N PHE A 77 8.24 16.36 21.44
CA PHE A 77 7.72 15.74 20.23
C PHE A 77 7.17 14.34 20.45
N VAL A 78 7.78 13.56 21.34
CA VAL A 78 7.39 12.18 21.60
C VAL A 78 5.94 12.06 22.11
N PRO A 79 5.48 12.88 23.08
CA PRO A 79 4.06 12.89 23.47
C PRO A 79 3.13 13.24 22.29
N LEU A 80 3.50 14.23 21.47
CA LEU A 80 2.71 14.62 20.30
C LEU A 80 2.62 13.49 19.27
N LEU A 81 3.72 12.78 19.03
CA LEU A 81 3.75 11.62 18.13
C LEU A 81 2.89 10.47 18.66
N CYS A 82 2.95 10.20 19.97
CA CYS A 82 2.11 9.20 20.62
C CYS A 82 0.62 9.55 20.49
N TYR A 83 0.23 10.79 20.80
CA TYR A 83 -1.16 11.25 20.64
C TYR A 83 -1.61 11.23 19.18
N PHE A 84 -0.77 11.71 18.24
CA PHE A 84 -1.07 11.67 16.83
C PHE A 84 -1.33 10.23 16.37
N SER A 85 -0.46 9.28 16.73
CA SER A 85 -0.56 7.88 16.33
C SER A 85 -1.82 7.23 16.92
N ALA A 86 -2.11 7.45 18.21
CA ALA A 86 -3.30 6.89 18.86
C ALA A 86 -4.61 7.51 18.32
N ILE A 87 -4.68 8.83 18.17
CA ILE A 87 -5.88 9.53 17.71
C ILE A 87 -6.14 9.21 16.24
N SER A 88 -5.13 9.31 15.38
CA SER A 88 -5.29 9.00 13.94
C SER A 88 -5.73 7.55 13.73
N THR A 89 -5.17 6.60 14.50
CA THR A 89 -5.61 5.20 14.53
C THR A 89 -7.11 5.08 14.79
N VAL A 90 -7.61 5.67 15.89
CA VAL A 90 -9.02 5.61 16.25
C VAL A 90 -9.89 6.27 15.18
N LEU A 91 -9.50 7.44 14.69
CA LEU A 91 -10.27 8.19 13.70
C LEU A 91 -10.29 7.47 12.33
N LEU A 92 -9.19 6.86 11.87
CA LEU A 92 -9.16 6.07 10.64
C LEU A 92 -10.04 4.83 10.75
N MET A 93 -9.88 4.06 11.82
CA MET A 93 -10.67 2.84 12.05
C MET A 93 -12.16 3.11 12.19
N LEU A 94 -12.51 4.24 12.80
CA LEU A 94 -13.90 4.67 12.91
C LEU A 94 -14.36 5.49 11.72
N LEU A 95 -13.53 5.72 10.69
CA LEU A 95 -13.80 6.55 9.51
C LEU A 95 -14.39 7.92 9.88
N ILE A 96 -13.79 8.60 10.85
CA ILE A 96 -14.17 9.93 11.35
C ILE A 96 -13.22 10.98 10.75
N VAL A 97 -13.77 12.02 10.13
CA VAL A 97 -13.06 13.07 9.37
C VAL A 97 -12.00 12.46 8.44
N ARG A 98 -12.37 11.32 7.85
CA ARG A 98 -11.47 10.35 7.24
C ARG A 98 -10.52 10.91 6.20
N GLY A 99 -10.95 11.89 5.41
CA GLY A 99 -10.12 12.51 4.39
C GLY A 99 -8.97 13.33 4.96
N LEU A 100 -9.23 14.12 6.02
CA LEU A 100 -8.18 14.89 6.68
C LEU A 100 -7.23 13.99 7.45
N VAL A 101 -7.76 12.97 8.13
CA VAL A 101 -6.92 12.04 8.90
C VAL A 101 -6.05 11.20 7.96
N ALA A 102 -6.61 10.70 6.85
CA ALA A 102 -5.83 10.01 5.82
C ALA A 102 -4.75 10.91 5.21
N LEU A 103 -5.01 12.21 5.04
CA LEU A 103 -4.01 13.17 4.58
C LEU A 103 -2.90 13.35 5.62
N GLY A 104 -3.25 13.51 6.90
CA GLY A 104 -2.28 13.63 7.99
C GLY A 104 -1.38 12.40 8.10
N VAL A 105 -1.97 11.20 8.04
CA VAL A 105 -1.22 9.93 8.04
C VAL A 105 -0.39 9.77 6.77
N SER A 106 -0.89 10.20 5.61
CA SER A 106 -0.12 10.22 4.37
C SER A 106 1.14 11.09 4.48
N ILE A 107 1.01 12.29 5.03
CA ILE A 107 2.14 13.21 5.28
C ILE A 107 3.11 12.58 6.29
N PHE A 108 2.60 11.98 7.37
CA PHE A 108 3.41 11.30 8.37
C PHE A 108 4.27 10.18 7.74
N PHE A 109 3.66 9.29 6.96
CA PHE A 109 4.39 8.23 6.26
C PHE A 109 5.37 8.78 5.21
N PHE A 110 5.04 9.88 4.54
CA PHE A 110 5.97 10.54 3.63
C PHE A 110 7.20 11.09 4.39
N ILE A 111 7.02 11.68 5.57
CA ILE A 111 8.12 12.13 6.44
C ILE A 111 9.00 10.94 6.86
N LEU A 112 8.39 9.81 7.25
CA LEU A 112 9.14 8.59 7.56
C LEU A 112 9.93 8.08 6.36
N TRP A 113 9.30 8.06 5.18
CA TRP A 113 9.95 7.66 3.93
C TRP A 113 11.18 8.51 3.62
N VAL A 114 11.09 9.85 3.71
CA VAL A 114 12.23 10.76 3.51
C VAL A 114 13.32 10.54 4.55
N THR A 115 12.94 10.29 5.81
CA THR A 115 13.87 10.04 6.92
C THR A 115 14.71 8.78 6.71
N GLN A 116 14.19 7.81 5.97
CA GLN A 116 14.84 6.52 5.71
C GLN A 116 15.45 6.41 4.31
N TRP A 117 15.58 7.51 3.58
CA TRP A 117 16.24 7.50 2.27
C TRP A 117 17.65 6.91 2.35
N ALA A 118 17.86 5.79 1.68
CA ALA A 118 19.09 5.02 1.70
C ALA A 118 19.57 4.62 3.11
N TYR A 119 18.66 4.55 4.08
CA TYR A 119 18.99 3.93 5.36
C TYR A 119 19.17 2.41 5.13
N PRO A 120 20.25 1.79 5.65
CA PRO A 120 20.53 0.39 5.40
C PRO A 120 19.36 -0.51 5.81
N GLY A 121 18.76 -1.22 4.85
CA GLY A 121 17.65 -2.11 5.12
C GLY A 121 16.26 -1.52 4.98
N ALA A 122 16.11 -0.22 4.72
CA ALA A 122 14.81 0.35 4.43
C ALA A 122 14.43 0.07 2.97
N TRP A 123 13.28 -0.56 2.74
CA TRP A 123 12.74 -0.68 1.39
C TRP A 123 12.06 0.62 0.99
N ILE A 124 12.28 1.02 -0.26
CA ILE A 124 11.72 2.28 -0.80
C ILE A 124 10.20 2.35 -0.64
N PHE A 125 9.46 1.24 -0.72
CA PHE A 125 8.00 1.31 -0.73
C PHE A 125 7.29 1.07 0.61
N GLU A 126 8.02 0.71 1.67
CA GLU A 126 7.45 0.39 2.99
C GLU A 126 6.55 1.53 3.49
N PHE A 127 7.09 2.74 3.53
CA PHE A 127 6.35 3.95 3.94
C PHE A 127 5.75 4.71 2.75
N LEU A 128 6.28 4.52 1.54
CA LEU A 128 5.79 5.22 0.36
C LEU A 128 4.39 4.74 -0.04
N PHE A 129 4.06 3.46 0.10
CA PHE A 129 2.71 2.97 -0.22
C PHE A 129 1.64 3.55 0.72
N PRO A 130 1.77 3.46 2.07
CA PRO A 130 0.85 4.13 2.98
C PRO A 130 0.72 5.63 2.69
N ALA A 131 1.83 6.30 2.35
CA ALA A 131 1.81 7.71 1.95
C ALA A 131 0.98 7.95 0.68
N LEU A 132 1.28 7.26 -0.43
CA LEU A 132 0.62 7.47 -1.71
C LEU A 132 -0.84 7.03 -1.72
N PHE A 133 -1.16 5.89 -1.11
CA PHE A 133 -2.54 5.40 -1.02
C PHE A 133 -3.36 6.21 -0.02
N GLY A 134 -2.76 6.67 1.08
CA GLY A 134 -3.36 7.64 1.98
C GLY A 134 -3.69 8.96 1.28
N LEU A 135 -2.79 9.46 0.43
CA LEU A 135 -3.04 10.65 -0.37
C LEU A 135 -4.19 10.44 -1.36
N CYS A 136 -4.19 9.33 -2.09
CA CYS A 136 -5.29 8.99 -3.00
C CYS A 136 -6.63 8.91 -2.27
N ALA A 137 -6.66 8.25 -1.10
CA ALA A 137 -7.85 8.13 -0.28
C ALA A 137 -8.32 9.50 0.28
N ALA A 138 -7.38 10.34 0.72
CA ALA A 138 -7.66 11.69 1.18
C ALA A 138 -8.26 12.56 0.07
N LEU A 139 -7.64 12.60 -1.10
CA LEU A 139 -8.11 13.40 -2.24
C LEU A 139 -9.45 12.91 -2.77
N SER A 140 -9.69 11.59 -2.75
CA SER A 140 -10.98 11.01 -3.16
C SER A 140 -12.15 11.34 -2.22
N THR A 141 -11.86 11.62 -0.95
CA THR A 141 -12.87 11.98 0.08
C THR A 141 -12.98 13.48 0.30
N LEU A 142 -12.06 14.27 -0.27
CA LEU A 142 -12.02 15.73 -0.13
C LEU A 142 -13.32 16.44 -0.57
N PRO A 143 -14.01 16.04 -1.66
CA PRO A 143 -15.28 16.66 -2.05
C PRO A 143 -16.35 16.64 -0.95
N GLU A 144 -16.43 15.53 -0.20
CA GLU A 144 -17.39 15.35 0.89
C GLU A 144 -17.07 16.21 2.11
N LEU A 145 -15.80 16.54 2.31
CA LEU A 145 -15.38 17.39 3.41
C LEU A 145 -15.74 18.86 3.17
N ILE A 146 -15.60 19.31 1.93
CA ILE A 146 -15.72 20.74 1.56
C ILE A 146 -17.17 21.11 1.25
N HIS A 147 -17.92 20.19 0.64
CA HIS A 147 -19.30 20.41 0.25
C HIS A 147 -20.22 19.30 0.82
N PRO A 148 -20.35 19.19 2.14
CA PRO A 148 -21.24 18.18 2.70
C PRO A 148 -22.71 18.58 2.52
N ASP A 149 -23.60 17.61 2.26
CA ASP A 149 -25.04 17.87 2.32
C ASP A 149 -25.51 18.09 3.78
N ASN A 150 -24.78 17.54 4.76
CA ASN A 150 -24.97 17.80 6.18
C ASN A 150 -23.69 17.54 7.00
N TRP A 151 -23.62 18.09 8.22
CA TRP A 151 -22.44 17.97 9.08
C TRP A 151 -22.08 16.51 9.44
N MET A 152 -23.06 15.61 9.55
CA MET A 152 -22.81 14.19 9.84
C MET A 152 -22.11 13.49 8.66
N GLN A 153 -22.43 13.83 7.42
CA GLN A 153 -21.76 13.34 6.23
C GLN A 153 -20.34 13.87 6.14
N ARG A 154 -20.11 15.13 6.52
CA ARG A 154 -18.75 15.69 6.64
C ARG A 154 -17.88 14.93 7.63
N LEU A 155 -18.45 14.61 8.79
CA LEU A 155 -17.73 14.01 9.91
C LEU A 155 -17.58 12.50 9.76
N LEU A 156 -18.63 11.77 9.42
CA LEU A 156 -18.65 10.31 9.43
C LEU A 156 -18.57 9.72 8.02
N GLY A 157 -19.00 10.43 6.99
CA GLY A 157 -19.20 9.84 5.66
C GLY A 157 -20.34 8.81 5.62
N PRO A 158 -20.59 8.17 4.46
CA PRO A 158 -21.62 7.15 4.29
C PRO A 158 -21.31 5.86 5.05
N ARG A 159 -22.31 4.97 5.05
CA ARG A 159 -22.19 3.62 5.61
C ARG A 159 -21.11 2.78 4.91
N PHE A 160 -20.22 2.18 5.69
CA PHE A 160 -19.21 1.24 5.24
C PHE A 160 -19.81 -0.14 4.91
N PHE A 161 -20.62 -0.69 5.82
CA PHE A 161 -21.25 -2.01 5.63
C PHE A 161 -22.58 -1.94 4.85
N GLY A 162 -22.99 -0.75 4.42
CA GLY A 162 -24.24 -0.52 3.69
C GLY A 162 -25.46 -1.09 4.42
N LYS A 163 -26.14 -2.05 3.76
CA LYS A 163 -27.36 -2.71 4.28
C LYS A 163 -27.10 -4.07 4.94
N LEU A 164 -25.84 -4.47 5.13
CA LEU A 164 -25.50 -5.78 5.70
C LEU A 164 -26.04 -5.92 7.13
N LYS A 165 -26.64 -7.06 7.49
CA LYS A 165 -27.15 -7.30 8.86
C LYS A 165 -26.01 -7.40 9.88
N PHE A 166 -26.27 -6.96 11.12
CA PHE A 166 -25.25 -6.92 12.19
C PHE A 166 -24.49 -8.24 12.38
N ARG A 167 -25.18 -9.39 12.39
CA ARG A 167 -24.54 -10.71 12.55
C ARG A 167 -23.42 -10.98 11.55
N TYR A 168 -23.56 -10.51 10.30
CA TYR A 168 -22.54 -10.68 9.27
C TYR A 168 -21.41 -9.65 9.44
N ARG A 169 -21.73 -8.43 9.90
CA ARG A 169 -20.70 -7.43 10.26
C ARG A 169 -19.83 -7.95 11.39
N PHE A 170 -20.45 -8.50 12.43
CA PHE A 170 -19.78 -9.11 13.57
C PHE A 170 -18.88 -10.27 13.14
N LEU A 171 -19.36 -11.14 12.25
CA LEU A 171 -18.54 -12.22 11.68
C LEU A 171 -17.34 -11.67 10.90
N ILE A 172 -17.52 -10.63 10.08
CA ILE A 172 -16.42 -9.98 9.35
C ILE A 172 -15.39 -9.41 10.32
N VAL A 173 -15.82 -8.77 11.41
CA VAL A 173 -14.93 -8.23 12.44
C VAL A 173 -14.09 -9.34 13.07
N ILE A 174 -14.71 -10.45 13.49
CA ILE A 174 -14.00 -11.59 14.08
C ILE A 174 -12.99 -12.17 13.09
N ILE A 175 -13.42 -12.48 11.86
CA ILE A 175 -12.55 -13.08 10.85
C ILE A 175 -11.37 -12.15 10.53
N SER A 176 -11.62 -10.85 10.38
CA SER A 176 -10.58 -9.87 10.05
C SER A 176 -9.60 -9.68 11.22
N SER A 177 -10.09 -9.68 12.46
CA SER A 177 -9.24 -9.58 13.66
C SER A 177 -8.37 -10.83 13.84
N LEU A 178 -8.92 -12.03 13.64
CA LEU A 178 -8.16 -13.28 13.67
C LEU A 178 -7.13 -13.36 12.54
N ALA A 179 -7.49 -12.92 11.34
CA ALA A 179 -6.56 -12.85 10.22
C ALA A 179 -5.41 -11.87 10.50
N LEU A 180 -5.71 -10.70 11.06
CA LEU A 180 -4.71 -9.71 11.43
C LEU A 180 -3.77 -10.24 12.52
N TRP A 181 -4.33 -10.88 13.57
CA TRP A 181 -3.55 -11.55 14.59
C TRP A 181 -2.59 -12.57 13.98
N TYR A 182 -3.12 -13.47 13.14
CA TYR A 182 -2.36 -14.54 12.54
C TYR A 182 -1.20 -14.01 11.70
N VAL A 183 -1.46 -13.02 10.84
CA VAL A 183 -0.43 -12.42 9.98
C VAL A 183 0.64 -11.74 10.82
N ILE A 184 0.28 -10.84 11.73
CA ILE A 184 1.28 -10.14 12.58
C ILE A 184 2.09 -11.15 13.41
N ASN A 185 1.44 -12.19 13.92
CA ASN A 185 2.10 -13.25 14.68
C ASN A 185 3.17 -13.99 13.86
N LEU A 186 2.92 -14.22 12.57
CA LEU A 186 3.92 -14.78 11.67
C LEU A 186 5.00 -13.76 11.32
N SER A 187 4.63 -12.50 11.11
CA SER A 187 5.58 -11.46 10.68
C SER A 187 6.58 -11.08 11.77
N LEU A 188 6.21 -11.15 13.06
CA LEU A 188 7.05 -10.68 14.16
C LEU A 188 7.96 -11.77 14.76
N LYS A 189 9.07 -11.33 15.38
CA LYS A 189 9.91 -12.20 16.21
C LYS A 189 9.18 -12.63 17.49
N PRO A 190 9.53 -13.79 18.10
CA PRO A 190 8.83 -14.33 19.28
C PRO A 190 8.71 -13.38 20.48
N HIS A 191 9.63 -12.44 20.62
CA HIS A 191 9.68 -11.49 21.74
C HIS A 191 8.63 -10.38 21.62
N TYR A 192 8.03 -10.20 20.44
CA TYR A 192 7.01 -9.21 20.15
C TYR A 192 5.62 -9.82 19.94
N LEU A 193 5.38 -11.08 20.32
CA LEU A 193 4.08 -11.75 20.12
C LEU A 193 2.91 -11.06 20.83
N THR A 194 3.18 -10.31 21.90
CA THR A 194 2.17 -9.48 22.57
C THR A 194 1.64 -8.37 21.66
N VAL A 195 2.45 -7.84 20.74
CA VAL A 195 2.03 -6.83 19.76
C VAL A 195 0.92 -7.37 18.86
N ALA A 196 1.00 -8.64 18.44
CA ALA A 196 -0.02 -9.28 17.61
C ALA A 196 -1.39 -9.29 18.32
N TRP A 197 -1.41 -9.67 19.60
CA TRP A 197 -2.63 -9.69 20.41
C TRP A 197 -3.21 -8.30 20.63
N HIS A 198 -2.39 -7.34 21.05
CA HIS A 198 -2.86 -5.96 21.27
C HIS A 198 -3.38 -5.32 19.97
N SER A 199 -2.67 -5.53 18.86
CA SER A 199 -3.07 -5.00 17.56
C SER A 199 -4.41 -5.59 17.11
N ALA A 200 -4.55 -6.92 17.17
CA ALA A 200 -5.77 -7.60 16.74
C ALA A 200 -6.97 -7.29 17.63
N LEU A 201 -6.78 -7.19 18.95
CA LEU A 201 -7.85 -6.85 19.90
C LEU A 201 -8.32 -5.41 19.68
N THR A 202 -7.40 -4.45 19.61
CA THR A 202 -7.73 -3.04 19.36
C THR A 202 -8.40 -2.87 18.00
N PHE A 203 -7.90 -3.53 16.96
CA PHE A 203 -8.55 -3.57 15.66
C PHE A 203 -9.98 -4.14 15.75
N GLY A 204 -10.16 -5.28 16.44
CA GLY A 204 -11.47 -5.92 16.60
C GLY A 204 -12.47 -5.04 17.33
N ILE A 205 -12.06 -4.39 18.42
CA ILE A 205 -12.89 -3.46 19.19
C ILE A 205 -13.27 -2.25 18.34
N LEU A 206 -12.31 -1.58 17.70
CA LEU A 206 -12.59 -0.40 16.89
C LEU A 206 -13.43 -0.74 15.66
N PHE A 207 -13.20 -1.90 15.03
CA PHE A 207 -13.97 -2.32 13.86
C PHE A 207 -15.40 -2.74 14.24
N LEU A 208 -15.60 -3.33 15.43
CA LEU A 208 -16.93 -3.56 16.01
C LEU A 208 -17.65 -2.24 16.30
N LEU A 209 -16.94 -1.26 16.87
CA LEU A 209 -17.48 0.08 17.10
C LEU A 209 -17.87 0.76 15.78
N LEU A 210 -17.07 0.63 14.72
CA LEU A 210 -17.46 1.08 13.39
C LEU A 210 -18.74 0.37 12.90
N ALA A 211 -18.84 -0.95 13.07
CA ALA A 211 -20.02 -1.71 12.67
C ALA A 211 -21.30 -1.27 13.40
N CYS A 212 -21.19 -0.82 14.65
CA CYS A 212 -22.24 -0.20 15.44
C CYS A 212 -22.54 1.23 14.96
N PHE A 213 -21.52 2.08 14.80
CA PHE A 213 -21.69 3.46 14.32
C PHE A 213 -22.24 3.54 12.90
N ASP A 214 -22.09 2.49 12.10
CA ASP A 214 -22.65 2.42 10.77
C ASP A 214 -24.19 2.58 10.75
N TYR A 215 -24.89 2.32 11.85
CA TYR A 215 -26.34 2.60 11.95
C TYR A 215 -26.68 4.09 11.96
N ILE A 216 -25.83 4.92 12.55
CA ILE A 216 -26.02 6.38 12.64
C ILE A 216 -25.46 7.14 11.42
N ARG A 217 -24.70 6.46 10.56
CA ARG A 217 -24.13 7.04 9.34
C ARG A 217 -25.19 7.30 8.27
N PRO A 218 -25.04 8.37 7.46
CA PRO A 218 -25.82 8.60 6.24
C PRO A 218 -25.89 7.35 5.36
N LYS A 219 -27.11 7.03 4.89
CA LYS A 219 -27.39 5.78 4.15
C LYS A 219 -26.69 5.69 2.81
N GLU A 220 -26.59 6.80 2.09
CA GLU A 220 -26.05 6.84 0.74
C GLU A 220 -25.15 8.05 0.57
N HIS A 221 -24.20 7.91 -0.36
CA HIS A 221 -23.39 9.00 -0.84
C HIS A 221 -24.25 9.84 -1.80
N ILE A 222 -24.78 10.96 -1.32
CA ILE A 222 -25.57 11.87 -2.15
C ILE A 222 -24.60 12.63 -3.07
N LYS A 223 -24.75 12.42 -4.38
CA LYS A 223 -23.93 13.09 -5.42
C LYS A 223 -24.65 14.35 -5.92
N ASN A 224 -24.73 15.38 -5.09
CA ASN A 224 -25.42 16.64 -5.45
C ASN A 224 -24.48 17.80 -5.83
N TYR A 225 -23.25 17.49 -6.21
CA TYR A 225 -22.31 18.53 -6.65
C TYR A 225 -22.72 19.10 -8.00
N LYS A 226 -22.77 20.44 -8.10
CA LYS A 226 -22.87 21.11 -9.41
C LYS A 226 -21.75 20.56 -10.30
N LYS A 227 -22.11 20.07 -11.50
CA LYS A 227 -21.25 19.33 -12.47
C LYS A 227 -20.03 20.11 -13.00
N ILE A 228 -19.59 21.19 -12.35
CA ILE A 228 -18.56 22.09 -12.85
C ILE A 228 -17.61 22.41 -11.68
N GLY A 229 -16.35 21.99 -11.78
CA GLY A 229 -15.29 22.36 -10.85
C GLY A 229 -14.27 21.25 -10.55
N LEU A 230 -13.24 21.60 -9.78
CA LEU A 230 -12.17 20.69 -9.34
C LEU A 230 -12.71 19.53 -8.49
N PHE A 231 -13.62 19.78 -7.56
CA PHE A 231 -14.15 18.77 -6.64
C PHE A 231 -14.98 17.69 -7.34
N TYR A 232 -15.78 18.07 -8.34
CA TYR A 232 -16.48 17.09 -9.18
C TYR A 232 -15.49 16.18 -9.92
N ARG A 233 -14.39 16.75 -10.45
CA ARG A 233 -13.34 15.95 -11.10
C ARG A 233 -12.67 14.98 -10.13
N LEU A 234 -12.38 15.40 -8.90
CA LEU A 234 -11.82 14.52 -7.87
C LEU A 234 -12.80 13.39 -7.49
N GLU A 235 -14.10 13.66 -7.45
CA GLU A 235 -15.10 12.65 -7.10
C GLU A 235 -15.23 11.54 -8.16
N ILE A 236 -15.16 11.91 -9.45
CA ILE A 236 -15.27 10.95 -10.57
C ILE A 236 -13.93 10.36 -10.99
N PHE A 237 -12.81 10.85 -10.45
CA PHE A 237 -11.49 10.39 -10.81
C PHE A 237 -11.31 8.90 -10.42
N PRO A 238 -10.74 8.07 -11.29
CA PRO A 238 -10.60 6.63 -11.03
C PRO A 238 -9.42 6.36 -10.08
N TRP A 239 -9.58 6.70 -8.79
CA TRP A 239 -8.51 6.59 -7.78
C TRP A 239 -7.92 5.18 -7.62
N LEU A 240 -8.75 4.13 -7.69
CA LEU A 240 -8.27 2.74 -7.63
C LEU A 240 -7.42 2.37 -8.85
N ASP A 241 -7.71 2.95 -10.01
CA ASP A 241 -6.87 2.80 -11.19
C ASP A 241 -5.53 3.51 -10.95
N LEU A 242 -5.52 4.74 -10.39
CA LEU A 242 -4.26 5.40 -10.04
C LEU A 242 -3.42 4.57 -9.05
N MET A 243 -4.05 3.96 -8.03
CA MET A 243 -3.37 3.03 -7.12
C MET A 243 -2.78 1.83 -7.87
N THR A 244 -3.49 1.29 -8.87
CA THR A 244 -2.97 0.21 -9.73
C THR A 244 -1.74 0.66 -10.51
N ILE A 245 -1.74 1.89 -11.07
CA ILE A 245 -0.57 2.46 -11.76
C ILE A 245 0.61 2.59 -10.79
N ILE A 246 0.37 3.02 -9.55
CA ILE A 246 1.42 3.13 -8.51
C ILE A 246 2.02 1.75 -8.19
N VAL A 247 1.20 0.70 -8.08
CA VAL A 247 1.71 -0.69 -7.94
C VAL A 247 2.50 -1.11 -9.18
N GLY A 248 2.05 -0.75 -10.38
CA GLY A 248 2.82 -0.98 -11.60
C GLY A 248 4.18 -0.29 -11.59
N ALA A 249 4.25 0.94 -11.09
CA ALA A 249 5.50 1.69 -10.93
C ALA A 249 6.46 1.00 -9.94
N MET A 250 5.94 0.43 -8.84
CA MET A 250 6.71 -0.39 -7.92
C MET A 250 7.31 -1.61 -8.62
N LEU A 251 6.50 -2.37 -9.36
CA LEU A 251 6.98 -3.55 -10.11
C LEU A 251 8.09 -3.20 -11.12
N ILE A 252 7.98 -2.05 -11.80
CA ILE A 252 9.05 -1.59 -12.70
C ILE A 252 10.36 -1.41 -11.94
N ILE A 253 10.34 -0.63 -10.85
CA ILE A 253 11.55 -0.43 -10.03
C ILE A 253 12.08 -1.75 -9.47
N GLN A 254 11.18 -2.63 -9.01
CA GLN A 254 11.54 -3.93 -8.44
C GLN A 254 12.29 -4.79 -9.45
N VAL A 255 11.74 -4.99 -10.66
CA VAL A 255 12.39 -5.79 -11.71
C VAL A 255 13.80 -5.27 -12.03
N TYR A 256 13.94 -3.95 -12.17
CA TYR A 256 15.22 -3.32 -12.43
C TYR A 256 16.22 -3.48 -11.26
N SER A 257 15.72 -3.38 -10.03
CA SER A 257 16.53 -3.56 -8.82
C SER A 257 17.00 -5.00 -8.70
N ASP A 258 16.14 -5.98 -8.95
CA ASP A 258 16.43 -7.41 -8.87
C ASP A 258 17.46 -7.86 -9.91
N ILE A 259 17.46 -7.24 -11.10
CA ILE A 259 18.54 -7.41 -12.07
C ILE A 259 19.86 -6.87 -11.49
N ALA A 260 19.84 -5.68 -10.87
CA ALA A 260 21.00 -4.99 -10.32
C ALA A 260 21.71 -5.79 -9.23
N VAL A 261 20.94 -6.36 -8.30
CA VAL A 261 21.44 -7.21 -7.21
C VAL A 261 21.69 -8.65 -7.64
N HIS A 262 21.56 -8.94 -8.95
CA HIS A 262 21.73 -10.26 -9.54
C HIS A 262 20.78 -11.34 -9.01
N TRP A 263 19.61 -10.96 -8.47
CA TRP A 263 18.57 -11.90 -8.05
C TRP A 263 17.96 -12.65 -9.23
N PHE A 264 17.97 -12.08 -10.45
CA PHE A 264 17.67 -12.82 -11.69
C PHE A 264 18.89 -13.52 -12.31
N THR A 265 19.72 -14.12 -11.45
CA THR A 265 20.71 -15.12 -11.85
C THR A 265 20.43 -16.41 -11.07
N VAL A 266 20.80 -17.58 -11.61
CA VAL A 266 20.52 -18.86 -10.92
C VAL A 266 21.13 -18.88 -9.51
N LYS A 267 22.36 -18.37 -9.37
CA LYS A 267 23.06 -18.29 -8.08
C LYS A 267 22.39 -17.28 -7.14
N GLY A 268 22.09 -16.06 -7.61
CA GLY A 268 21.48 -15.02 -6.80
C GLY A 268 20.07 -15.39 -6.36
N TYR A 269 19.25 -15.92 -7.27
CA TYR A 269 17.90 -16.41 -6.98
C TYR A 269 17.92 -17.53 -5.93
N SER A 270 18.76 -18.56 -6.14
CA SER A 270 18.89 -19.64 -5.15
C SER A 270 19.34 -19.13 -3.78
N HIS A 271 20.22 -18.13 -3.74
CA HIS A 271 20.68 -17.54 -2.48
C HIS A 271 19.57 -16.75 -1.79
N LEU A 272 18.81 -15.93 -2.54
CA LEU A 272 17.66 -15.19 -2.02
C LEU A 272 16.64 -16.14 -1.37
N ILE A 273 16.27 -17.21 -2.08
CA ILE A 273 15.32 -18.19 -1.56
C ILE A 273 15.87 -18.90 -0.32
N SER A 274 17.18 -19.22 -0.28
CA SER A 274 17.82 -19.74 0.95
C SER A 274 17.65 -18.78 2.13
N THR A 275 17.90 -17.49 1.93
CA THR A 275 17.73 -16.47 2.97
C THR A 275 16.29 -16.43 3.48
N TYR A 276 15.30 -16.54 2.59
CA TYR A 276 13.90 -16.61 3.01
C TYR A 276 13.59 -17.90 3.79
N ILE A 277 14.09 -19.06 3.38
CA ILE A 277 13.89 -20.33 4.12
C ILE A 277 14.45 -20.22 5.54
N GLU A 278 15.63 -19.62 5.70
CA GLU A 278 16.31 -19.46 6.98
C GLU A 278 15.62 -18.43 7.89
N GLY A 279 15.13 -17.33 7.32
CA GLY A 279 14.57 -16.20 8.07
C GLY A 279 13.06 -16.26 8.31
N THR A 280 12.32 -17.00 7.49
CA THR A 280 10.84 -16.98 7.51
C THR A 280 10.26 -17.77 8.69
N ASN A 281 9.21 -17.20 9.28
CA ASN A 281 8.34 -17.86 10.25
C ASN A 281 7.17 -18.58 9.57
N ALA A 282 7.11 -18.63 8.23
CA ALA A 282 6.04 -19.27 7.50
C ALA A 282 5.91 -20.77 7.88
N PRO A 283 4.71 -21.36 7.74
CA PRO A 283 4.50 -22.77 8.01
C PRO A 283 5.41 -23.68 7.16
N GLU A 284 5.69 -24.89 7.67
CA GLU A 284 6.61 -25.85 7.03
C GLU A 284 6.25 -26.21 5.58
N TRP A 285 4.96 -26.24 5.22
CA TRP A 285 4.55 -26.48 3.83
C TRP A 285 5.05 -25.38 2.87
N MET A 286 5.16 -24.14 3.34
CA MET A 286 5.67 -23.02 2.54
C MET A 286 7.18 -23.13 2.39
N LYS A 287 7.89 -23.51 3.46
CA LYS A 287 9.34 -23.78 3.41
C LYS A 287 9.68 -24.92 2.45
N TYR A 288 8.84 -25.96 2.38
CA TYR A 288 8.98 -27.02 1.38
C TYR A 288 8.85 -26.50 -0.06
N ILE A 289 7.89 -25.60 -0.33
CA ILE A 289 7.73 -24.97 -1.65
C ILE A 289 8.94 -24.09 -1.98
N LEU A 290 9.44 -23.33 -1.01
CA LEU A 290 10.65 -22.51 -1.17
C LEU A 290 11.87 -23.38 -1.46
N GLU A 291 12.06 -24.48 -0.73
CA GLU A 291 13.18 -25.40 -0.96
C GLU A 291 13.09 -26.05 -2.35
N TRP A 292 11.90 -26.46 -2.78
CA TRP A 292 11.69 -26.93 -4.14
C TRP A 292 12.03 -25.84 -5.19
N THR A 293 11.59 -24.60 -4.94
CA THR A 293 11.85 -23.45 -5.81
C THR A 293 13.34 -23.16 -5.93
N ARG A 294 14.08 -23.25 -4.82
CA ARG A 294 15.54 -23.12 -4.74
C ARG A 294 16.24 -24.18 -5.58
N GLN A 295 15.86 -25.44 -5.43
CA GLN A 295 16.43 -26.56 -6.20
C GLN A 295 16.15 -26.44 -7.70
N HIS A 296 15.06 -25.79 -8.08
CA HIS A 296 14.66 -25.54 -9.47
C HIS A 296 14.88 -24.10 -9.91
N ALA A 297 15.85 -23.39 -9.31
CA ALA A 297 16.12 -21.98 -9.57
C ALA A 297 16.34 -21.67 -11.06
N ALA A 298 16.99 -22.57 -11.82
CA ALA A 298 17.21 -22.40 -13.25
C ALA A 298 15.92 -22.28 -14.08
N THR A 299 14.82 -22.88 -13.61
CA THR A 299 13.50 -22.83 -14.25
C THR A 299 12.63 -21.73 -13.64
N MET A 300 12.63 -21.59 -12.33
CA MET A 300 11.74 -20.66 -11.62
C MET A 300 12.15 -19.20 -11.79
N MET A 301 13.46 -18.91 -11.79
CA MET A 301 14.00 -17.55 -11.97
C MET A 301 13.52 -16.87 -13.27
N PRO A 302 13.66 -17.48 -14.47
CA PRO A 302 13.18 -16.83 -15.70
C PRO A 302 11.64 -16.73 -15.75
N ILE A 303 10.90 -17.65 -15.12
CA ILE A 303 9.44 -17.57 -15.03
C ILE A 303 9.03 -16.36 -14.18
N GLN A 304 9.63 -16.19 -13.00
CA GLN A 304 9.34 -15.06 -12.12
C GLN A 304 9.72 -13.73 -12.79
N PHE A 305 10.91 -13.65 -13.41
CA PHE A 305 11.32 -12.46 -14.15
C PHE A 305 10.33 -12.09 -15.26
N ALA A 306 9.91 -13.05 -16.07
CA ALA A 306 8.94 -12.82 -17.14
C ALA A 306 7.57 -12.39 -16.57
N PHE A 307 7.13 -13.05 -15.50
CA PHE A 307 5.86 -12.76 -14.86
C PHE A 307 5.82 -11.35 -14.28
N GLU A 308 6.82 -10.95 -13.50
CA GLU A 308 6.91 -9.61 -12.90
C GLU A 308 7.04 -8.51 -13.96
N SER A 309 7.80 -8.78 -15.03
CA SER A 309 7.92 -7.85 -16.17
C SER A 309 6.57 -7.65 -16.87
N ILE A 310 5.83 -8.74 -17.14
CA ILE A 310 4.50 -8.67 -17.75
C ILE A 310 3.52 -7.96 -16.80
N ALA A 311 3.59 -8.25 -15.50
CA ALA A 311 2.76 -7.63 -14.49
C ALA A 311 2.94 -6.10 -14.45
N ALA A 312 4.20 -5.64 -14.44
CA ALA A 312 4.56 -4.23 -14.48
C ALA A 312 3.92 -3.52 -15.69
N ILE A 313 4.05 -4.12 -16.88
CA ILE A 313 3.46 -3.60 -18.12
C ILE A 313 1.93 -3.53 -18.02
N LEU A 314 1.28 -4.61 -17.58
CA LEU A 314 -0.18 -4.70 -17.57
C LEU A 314 -0.83 -3.83 -16.49
N PHE A 315 -0.19 -3.64 -15.34
CA PHE A 315 -0.68 -2.75 -14.29
C PHE A 315 -0.66 -1.28 -14.72
N VAL A 316 0.35 -0.85 -15.47
CA VAL A 316 0.43 0.54 -15.97
C VAL A 316 -0.46 0.72 -17.21
N THR A 317 -0.44 -0.22 -18.15
CA THR A 317 -1.19 -0.08 -19.42
C THR A 317 -2.67 -0.45 -19.30
N PHE A 318 -3.06 -1.13 -18.21
CA PHE A 318 -4.40 -1.66 -17.98
C PHE A 318 -4.94 -2.58 -19.08
N VAL A 319 -4.06 -3.35 -19.70
CA VAL A 319 -4.48 -4.46 -20.54
C VAL A 319 -4.78 -5.66 -19.62
N LEU A 320 -5.88 -6.37 -19.87
CA LEU A 320 -6.31 -7.52 -19.06
C LEU A 320 -6.58 -7.19 -17.58
N ARG A 321 -7.11 -5.98 -17.29
CA ARG A 321 -7.30 -5.41 -15.94
C ARG A 321 -7.65 -6.45 -14.86
N PHE A 322 -8.88 -6.95 -14.84
CA PHE A 322 -9.35 -7.81 -13.77
C PHE A 322 -8.52 -9.09 -13.56
N PRO A 323 -8.35 -9.97 -14.58
CA PRO A 323 -7.67 -11.25 -14.37
C PRO A 323 -6.21 -11.06 -13.92
N PHE A 324 -5.52 -10.03 -14.42
CA PHE A 324 -4.14 -9.79 -14.01
C PHE A 324 -4.02 -9.14 -12.63
N VAL A 325 -4.92 -8.22 -12.25
CA VAL A 325 -4.87 -7.66 -10.89
C VAL A 325 -5.07 -8.75 -9.84
N LEU A 326 -5.99 -9.69 -10.06
CA LEU A 326 -6.19 -10.80 -9.12
C LEU A 326 -4.98 -11.75 -9.09
N LEU A 327 -4.41 -12.07 -10.26
CA LEU A 327 -3.23 -12.92 -10.36
C LEU A 327 -2.04 -12.32 -9.60
N ILE A 328 -1.85 -11.01 -9.69
CA ILE A 328 -0.81 -10.28 -8.95
C ILE A 328 -1.11 -10.17 -7.46
N ALA A 329 -2.38 -10.00 -7.06
CA ALA A 329 -2.73 -10.07 -5.64
C ALA A 329 -2.36 -11.44 -5.04
N ILE A 330 -2.58 -12.53 -5.78
CA ILE A 330 -2.18 -13.89 -5.37
C ILE A 330 -0.65 -13.99 -5.31
N PHE A 331 0.06 -13.49 -6.33
CA PHE A 331 1.52 -13.49 -6.34
C PHE A 331 2.11 -12.71 -5.15
N PHE A 332 1.62 -11.51 -4.87
CA PHE A 332 2.03 -10.75 -3.69
C PHE A 332 1.68 -11.47 -2.40
N THR A 333 0.57 -12.21 -2.34
CA THR A 333 0.27 -13.06 -1.18
C THR A 333 1.34 -14.11 -0.98
N ILE A 334 1.78 -14.78 -2.05
CA ILE A 334 2.83 -15.80 -1.97
C ILE A 334 4.13 -15.17 -1.46
N LEU A 335 4.58 -14.07 -2.07
CA LEU A 335 5.79 -13.35 -1.65
C LEU A 335 5.70 -12.84 -0.20
N MET A 336 4.55 -12.25 0.17
CA MET A 336 4.31 -11.76 1.52
C MET A 336 4.45 -12.89 2.55
N TYR A 337 3.90 -14.08 2.26
CA TYR A 337 4.09 -15.25 3.11
C TYR A 337 5.54 -15.73 3.16
N THR A 338 6.32 -15.60 2.08
CA THR A 338 7.75 -15.96 2.11
C THR A 338 8.58 -15.04 3.01
N GLU A 339 8.17 -13.77 3.13
CA GLU A 339 8.94 -12.74 3.83
C GLU A 339 8.56 -12.57 5.30
N PHE A 340 7.45 -13.16 5.76
CA PHE A 340 7.05 -13.06 7.16
C PHE A 340 8.11 -13.58 8.12
N GLY A 341 8.57 -12.72 9.04
CA GLY A 341 9.62 -13.04 10.01
C GLY A 341 11.04 -12.80 9.50
N VAL A 342 11.21 -12.57 8.20
CA VAL A 342 12.50 -12.21 7.61
C VAL A 342 12.86 -10.78 8.08
N PRO A 343 14.08 -10.56 8.57
CA PRO A 343 14.60 -9.24 8.91
C PRO A 343 14.43 -8.23 7.78
N ALA A 344 14.01 -7.01 8.13
CA ALA A 344 13.88 -5.90 7.19
C ALA A 344 15.25 -5.49 6.60
N ARG A 345 16.30 -5.59 7.41
CA ARG A 345 17.62 -5.22 6.93
C ARG A 345 18.17 -6.23 5.93
N TRP A 346 18.64 -5.75 4.78
CA TRP A 346 19.34 -6.56 3.77
C TRP A 346 20.86 -6.28 3.76
N PRO A 347 21.72 -7.31 3.78
CA PRO A 347 21.40 -8.73 3.94
C PRO A 347 20.79 -9.05 5.31
N ALA A 348 19.92 -10.06 5.35
CA ALA A 348 19.15 -10.42 6.55
C ALA A 348 20.07 -10.71 7.75
N HIS A 349 19.88 -9.97 8.85
CA HIS A 349 20.55 -10.21 10.11
C HIS A 349 19.59 -10.91 11.10
N PRO A 350 19.90 -12.14 11.59
CA PRO A 350 18.96 -12.92 12.41
C PRO A 350 18.44 -12.22 13.67
N ASN A 351 19.22 -11.28 14.21
CA ASN A 351 18.93 -10.55 15.44
C ASN A 351 18.29 -9.18 15.22
N ASP A 352 17.99 -8.80 13.97
CA ASP A 352 17.30 -7.54 13.72
C ASP A 352 15.85 -7.63 14.22
N PRO A 353 15.40 -6.73 15.11
CA PRO A 353 14.04 -6.74 15.62
C PRO A 353 13.01 -6.27 14.58
N HIS A 354 13.43 -5.60 13.51
CA HIS A 354 12.54 -5.10 12.47
C HIS A 354 12.28 -6.18 11.41
N THR A 355 11.02 -6.43 11.10
CA THR A 355 10.60 -7.43 10.11
C THR A 355 9.58 -6.84 9.13
N TRP A 356 9.53 -7.41 7.93
CA TRP A 356 8.60 -7.01 6.87
C TRP A 356 7.15 -7.38 7.21
N THR A 357 6.45 -6.57 8.00
CA THR A 357 5.05 -6.84 8.33
C THR A 357 4.11 -6.20 7.30
N TRP A 358 4.14 -4.87 7.16
CA TRP A 358 3.19 -4.14 6.33
C TRP A 358 3.69 -3.80 4.94
N GLU A 359 4.99 -3.91 4.71
CA GLU A 359 5.68 -3.68 3.44
C GLU A 359 4.88 -4.23 2.24
N LEU A 360 4.81 -5.55 2.13
CA LEU A 360 4.12 -6.22 1.04
C LEU A 360 2.66 -6.53 1.39
N MET A 361 2.33 -6.68 2.67
CA MET A 361 0.96 -6.96 3.12
C MET A 361 -0.01 -5.83 2.77
N PHE A 362 0.38 -4.57 3.01
CA PHE A 362 -0.48 -3.41 2.74
C PHE A 362 -0.82 -3.33 1.25
N VAL A 363 0.18 -3.39 0.37
CA VAL A 363 -0.03 -3.37 -1.08
C VAL A 363 -0.78 -4.61 -1.56
N THR A 364 -0.56 -5.79 -0.96
CA THR A 364 -1.32 -7.01 -1.26
C THR A 364 -2.82 -6.81 -1.00
N CYS A 365 -3.18 -6.33 0.20
CA CYS A 365 -4.57 -6.08 0.58
C CYS A 365 -5.23 -5.03 -0.33
N VAL A 366 -4.54 -3.92 -0.63
CA VAL A 366 -5.06 -2.91 -1.56
C VAL A 366 -5.24 -3.49 -2.97
N THR A 367 -4.32 -4.34 -3.44
CA THR A 367 -4.44 -5.00 -4.73
C THR A 367 -5.64 -5.97 -4.77
N TYR A 368 -5.96 -6.65 -3.67
CA TYR A 368 -7.23 -7.40 -3.56
C TYR A 368 -8.46 -6.50 -3.64
N PHE A 369 -8.46 -5.33 -2.97
CA PHE A 369 -9.58 -4.38 -3.06
C PHE A 369 -9.80 -3.89 -4.49
N ILE A 370 -8.70 -3.56 -5.19
CA ILE A 370 -8.71 -3.20 -6.61
C ILE A 370 -9.26 -4.37 -7.44
N GLY A 371 -8.76 -5.59 -7.22
CA GLY A 371 -9.16 -6.79 -7.95
C GLY A 371 -10.65 -7.12 -7.79
N LEU A 372 -11.20 -7.01 -6.57
CA LEU A 372 -12.63 -7.21 -6.30
C LEU A 372 -13.49 -6.12 -6.95
N ASN A 373 -13.04 -4.87 -6.96
CA ASN A 373 -13.70 -3.79 -7.68
C ASN A 373 -13.71 -4.05 -9.20
N GLN A 374 -12.56 -4.44 -9.76
CA GLN A 374 -12.43 -4.74 -11.18
C GLN A 374 -13.21 -5.99 -11.59
N PHE A 375 -13.34 -6.99 -10.71
CA PHE A 375 -14.22 -8.13 -10.92
C PHE A 375 -15.67 -7.70 -11.11
N ALA A 376 -16.16 -6.82 -10.25
CA ALA A 376 -17.52 -6.29 -10.35
C ALA A 376 -17.73 -5.58 -11.70
N ALA A 377 -16.79 -4.70 -12.08
CA ALA A 377 -16.83 -4.01 -13.37
C ALA A 377 -16.77 -4.98 -14.56
N PHE A 378 -15.91 -5.99 -14.50
CA PHE A 378 -15.78 -7.03 -15.52
C PHE A 378 -17.09 -7.79 -15.74
N MET A 379 -17.78 -8.16 -14.65
CA MET A 379 -19.03 -8.91 -14.71
C MET A 379 -20.21 -8.07 -15.24
N GLN A 380 -20.17 -6.75 -15.05
CA GLN A 380 -21.17 -5.81 -15.52
C GLN A 380 -20.91 -5.30 -16.95
N ALA A 381 -19.69 -5.43 -17.45
CA ALA A 381 -19.30 -5.00 -18.78
C ALA A 381 -20.09 -5.74 -19.89
N LYS A 382 -20.67 -4.95 -20.80
CA LYS A 382 -21.50 -5.42 -21.92
C LYS A 382 -20.70 -5.95 -23.10
N THR A 383 -19.49 -5.45 -23.32
CA THR A 383 -18.63 -5.82 -24.45
C THR A 383 -17.35 -6.50 -23.98
N TRP A 384 -16.78 -7.38 -24.81
CA TRP A 384 -15.48 -8.00 -24.53
C TRP A 384 -14.38 -6.95 -24.37
N LYS A 385 -14.45 -5.87 -25.17
CA LYS A 385 -13.48 -4.76 -25.11
C LYS A 385 -13.53 -4.04 -23.75
N ALA A 386 -14.73 -3.76 -23.23
CA ALA A 386 -14.90 -3.20 -21.89
C ALA A 386 -14.42 -4.16 -20.79
N ARG A 387 -14.56 -5.48 -20.99
CA ARG A 387 -14.03 -6.49 -20.04
C ARG A 387 -12.50 -6.51 -19.99
N LEU A 388 -11.83 -6.38 -21.13
CA LEU A 388 -10.37 -6.46 -21.20
C LEU A 388 -9.68 -5.14 -20.83
N LEU A 389 -10.22 -4.01 -21.28
CA LEU A 389 -9.58 -2.69 -21.17
C LEU A 389 -10.18 -1.81 -20.07
N GLY A 390 -11.40 -2.10 -19.61
CA GLY A 390 -12.12 -1.24 -18.68
C GLY A 390 -12.49 0.12 -19.26
N ASN A 391 -12.74 1.07 -18.35
CA ASN A 391 -13.06 2.46 -18.68
C ASN A 391 -11.79 3.29 -18.93
N ARG A 392 -12.00 4.49 -19.48
CA ARG A 392 -10.93 5.48 -19.67
C ARG A 392 -10.34 5.95 -18.35
N PHE A 393 -9.00 5.93 -18.24
CA PHE A 393 -8.28 6.48 -17.10
C PHE A 393 -8.14 8.01 -17.20
N PHE A 394 -7.73 8.52 -18.37
CA PHE A 394 -7.55 9.95 -18.59
C PHE A 394 -8.85 10.67 -18.96
N GLY A 395 -9.96 9.93 -19.09
CA GLY A 395 -11.25 10.47 -19.53
C GLY A 395 -11.12 11.21 -20.86
N ASP A 396 -11.57 12.47 -20.87
CA ASP A 396 -11.55 13.34 -22.07
C ASP A 396 -10.34 14.29 -22.11
N LEU A 397 -9.31 14.05 -21.27
CA LEU A 397 -8.12 14.89 -21.25
C LEU A 397 -7.42 14.88 -22.62
N ALA A 398 -7.04 16.05 -23.13
CA ALA A 398 -6.32 16.18 -24.40
C ALA A 398 -4.95 15.48 -24.36
N PHE A 399 -4.51 14.91 -25.50
CA PHE A 399 -3.30 14.09 -25.58
C PHE A 399 -2.05 14.77 -24.99
N ARG A 400 -1.84 16.07 -25.31
CA ARG A 400 -0.71 16.85 -24.79
C ARG A 400 -0.60 16.82 -23.26
N TRP A 401 -1.73 16.84 -22.55
CA TRP A 401 -1.74 16.80 -21.09
C TRP A 401 -1.49 15.39 -20.56
N ARG A 402 -1.88 14.35 -21.31
CA ARG A 402 -1.51 12.96 -20.98
C ARG A 402 -0.01 12.75 -21.10
N VAL A 403 0.62 13.33 -22.13
CA VAL A 403 2.08 13.32 -22.30
C VAL A 403 2.78 14.02 -21.13
N VAL A 404 2.28 15.18 -20.71
CA VAL A 404 2.81 15.89 -19.52
C VAL A 404 2.68 15.03 -18.27
N ILE A 405 1.52 14.40 -18.03
CA ILE A 405 1.34 13.49 -16.89
C ILE A 405 2.30 12.30 -16.97
N ALA A 406 2.47 11.69 -18.15
CA ALA A 406 3.43 10.61 -18.34
C ALA A 406 4.85 11.05 -18.01
N MET A 407 5.26 12.24 -18.47
CA MET A 407 6.58 12.82 -18.22
C MET A 407 6.80 13.07 -16.73
N ILE A 408 5.82 13.68 -16.05
CA ILE A 408 5.86 13.89 -14.59
C ILE A 408 5.97 12.54 -13.88
N GLY A 409 5.15 11.56 -14.24
CA GLY A 409 5.18 10.22 -13.64
C GLY A 409 6.54 9.54 -13.77
N GLY A 410 7.11 9.53 -14.98
CA GLY A 410 8.44 8.97 -15.24
C GLY A 410 9.56 9.69 -14.48
N LEU A 411 9.54 11.02 -14.46
CA LEU A 411 10.49 11.83 -13.69
C LEU A 411 10.36 11.56 -12.19
N SER A 412 9.14 11.52 -11.64
CA SER A 412 8.90 11.24 -10.23
C SER A 412 9.41 9.86 -9.84
N LEU A 413 9.19 8.83 -10.66
CA LEU A 413 9.69 7.48 -10.38
C LEU A 413 11.22 7.43 -10.41
N GLY A 414 11.84 8.04 -11.42
CA GLY A 414 13.29 8.10 -11.52
C GLY A 414 13.94 8.84 -10.34
N LEU A 415 13.36 9.98 -9.94
CA LEU A 415 13.85 10.76 -8.79
C LEU A 415 13.65 10.01 -7.47
N ALA A 416 12.51 9.34 -7.27
CA ALA A 416 12.25 8.54 -6.08
C ALA A 416 13.24 7.37 -5.96
N GLY A 417 13.55 6.70 -7.07
CA GLY A 417 14.63 5.71 -7.10
C GLY A 417 15.97 6.32 -6.71
N ILE A 418 16.40 7.39 -7.38
CA ILE A 418 17.71 8.05 -7.12
C ILE A 418 17.85 8.47 -5.65
N ALA A 419 16.78 8.99 -5.03
CA ALA A 419 16.80 9.50 -3.66
C ALA A 419 16.99 8.40 -2.61
N THR A 420 16.61 7.15 -2.90
CA THR A 420 16.48 6.08 -1.90
C THR A 420 17.60 5.04 -1.92
N HIS A 421 18.55 5.11 -2.87
CA HIS A 421 19.51 4.02 -3.07
C HIS A 421 20.74 4.04 -2.16
N VAL A 422 20.99 2.88 -1.54
CA VAL A 422 22.16 2.53 -0.71
C VAL A 422 23.35 2.06 -1.57
N PHE A 423 23.11 1.56 -2.78
CA PHE A 423 24.04 0.67 -3.50
C PHE A 423 24.94 1.34 -4.57
N GLY A 424 25.08 2.67 -4.56
CA GLY A 424 26.08 3.38 -5.38
C GLY A 424 25.62 3.86 -6.77
N ALA A 425 26.58 4.26 -7.61
CA ALA A 425 26.32 4.99 -8.86
C ALA A 425 25.59 4.16 -9.95
N GLU A 426 25.83 2.85 -10.00
CA GLU A 426 25.18 1.94 -10.96
C GLU A 426 23.65 1.93 -10.78
N TYR A 427 23.17 2.10 -9.55
CA TYR A 427 21.74 2.14 -9.25
C TYR A 427 21.05 3.40 -9.75
N ARG A 428 21.78 4.52 -9.93
CA ARG A 428 21.19 5.74 -10.51
C ARG A 428 20.74 5.54 -11.96
N MET A 429 21.53 4.80 -12.74
CA MET A 429 21.18 4.46 -14.12
C MET A 429 19.95 3.55 -14.17
N ILE A 430 19.80 2.68 -13.17
CA ILE A 430 18.69 1.76 -13.02
C ILE A 430 17.40 2.52 -12.66
N SER A 431 17.47 3.49 -11.73
CA SER A 431 16.34 4.38 -11.43
C SER A 431 15.91 5.18 -12.66
N LEU A 432 16.87 5.71 -13.44
CA LEU A 432 16.58 6.43 -14.68
C LEU A 432 15.90 5.52 -15.71
N ALA A 433 16.39 4.29 -15.88
CA ALA A 433 15.78 3.30 -16.77
C ALA A 433 14.35 2.96 -16.33
N ALA A 434 14.10 2.77 -15.03
CA ALA A 434 12.77 2.56 -14.49
C ALA A 434 11.84 3.76 -14.78
N GLY A 435 12.32 4.99 -14.57
CA GLY A 435 11.57 6.21 -14.88
C GLY A 435 11.22 6.36 -16.36
N ILE A 436 12.17 6.07 -17.26
CA ILE A 436 11.94 6.07 -18.73
C ILE A 436 10.92 4.99 -19.11
N THR A 437 11.07 3.78 -18.60
CA THR A 437 10.13 2.68 -18.86
C THR A 437 8.73 3.05 -18.40
N PHE A 438 8.58 3.64 -17.21
CA PHE A 438 7.29 4.10 -16.72
C PHE A 438 6.67 5.21 -17.56
N PHE A 439 7.47 6.19 -18.00
CA PHE A 439 7.05 7.22 -18.96
C PHE A 439 6.51 6.59 -20.26
N LEU A 440 7.25 5.65 -20.86
CA LEU A 440 6.84 4.98 -22.09
C LEU A 440 5.55 4.18 -21.89
N LEU A 441 5.41 3.46 -20.79
CA LEU A 441 4.19 2.69 -20.48
C LEU A 441 2.98 3.61 -20.25
N LEU A 442 3.16 4.77 -19.60
CA LEU A 442 2.11 5.78 -19.46
C LEU A 442 1.74 6.44 -20.81
N LEU A 443 2.69 6.61 -21.72
CA LEU A 443 2.39 7.04 -23.10
C LEU A 443 1.58 5.98 -23.86
N ILE A 444 1.96 4.70 -23.74
CA ILE A 444 1.20 3.59 -24.32
C ILE A 444 -0.21 3.58 -23.74
N LEU A 445 -0.36 3.73 -22.42
CA LEU A 445 -1.66 3.90 -21.78
C LEU A 445 -2.42 5.07 -22.41
N ALA A 446 -1.81 6.25 -22.53
CA ALA A 446 -2.46 7.44 -23.07
C ALA A 446 -3.03 7.23 -24.48
N VAL A 447 -2.35 6.43 -25.30
CA VAL A 447 -2.80 6.03 -26.65
C VAL A 447 -3.93 4.99 -26.57
N ILE A 448 -3.74 3.91 -25.81
CA ILE A 448 -4.76 2.84 -25.64
C ILE A 448 -6.06 3.42 -25.11
N ASP A 449 -5.99 4.40 -24.22
CA ASP A 449 -7.13 5.01 -23.55
C ASP A 449 -8.10 5.69 -24.54
N TYR A 450 -7.65 6.18 -25.69
CA TYR A 450 -8.55 6.66 -26.76
C TYR A 450 -9.42 5.58 -27.36
N SER A 451 -8.89 4.36 -27.41
CA SER A 451 -9.62 3.21 -27.94
C SER A 451 -10.63 2.67 -26.92
N ARG A 452 -10.58 3.06 -25.64
CA ARG A 452 -11.46 2.51 -24.61
C ARG A 452 -12.91 3.01 -24.75
N PRO A 453 -13.87 2.14 -24.38
CA PRO A 453 -15.29 2.46 -24.40
C PRO A 453 -15.65 3.65 -23.52
#